data_AF-A0A9D3QKY6-F1
#
_entry.id   AF-A0A9D3QKY6-F1
#
_cell.length_a   1.000
_cell.length_b   1.000
_cell.length_c   1.000
_cell.angle_alpha   90.00
_cell.angle_beta   90.00
_cell.angle_gamma   90.00
#
_symmetry.space_group_name_H-M   'P 1'
#
loop_
_entity.id
_entity.type
_entity.pdbx_description
1 polymer ?
#
loop_
_entity_poly.entity_id
_entity_poly.type
_entity_poly.pdbx_seq_one_letter_code
_entity_poly.pdbx_strand_id
1 'polypeptide(L)' 'MPRSLHWRWALCAALPLGLSRPTREMEQKKNRKDTANFDKEFTKMPIELTPTDKLFIMNLDQNEFQGFSYTNPEFVIQV' A
#
# COMPACT_ATOMS: atom_id res chain seq x y z
N MET A 1 -14.24 32.32 -32.84
CA MET A 1 -13.81 31.04 -32.23
C MET A 1 -12.37 31.17 -31.77
N PRO A 2 -12.12 31.33 -30.45
CA PRO A 2 -11.14 30.46 -29.81
C PRO A 2 -11.54 29.98 -28.40
N ARG A 3 -11.48 28.65 -28.25
CA ARG A 3 -10.91 27.84 -27.16
C ARG A 3 -11.08 28.32 -25.70
N SER A 4 -12.13 27.77 -25.10
CA SER A 4 -12.29 27.38 -23.69
C SER A 4 -10.99 26.87 -23.06
N LEU A 5 -10.48 27.57 -22.05
CA LEU A 5 -9.65 27.00 -20.96
C LEU A 5 -9.56 27.93 -19.73
N HIS A 6 -10.54 28.80 -19.49
CA HIS A 6 -10.45 29.82 -18.43
C HIS A 6 -11.21 29.47 -17.13
N TRP A 7 -11.95 28.35 -17.09
CA TRP A 7 -12.96 28.13 -16.04
C TRP A 7 -12.57 27.12 -14.95
N ARG A 8 -11.40 26.46 -15.04
CA ARG A 8 -10.96 25.51 -14.00
C ARG A 8 -10.26 26.16 -12.80
N TRP A 9 -9.77 27.40 -12.93
CA TRP A 9 -9.12 28.11 -11.82
C TRP A 9 -10.10 28.97 -11.00
N ALA A 10 -11.25 29.34 -11.56
CA ALA A 10 -12.20 30.25 -10.91
C ALA A 10 -13.08 29.59 -9.82
N LEU A 11 -13.20 28.26 -9.79
CA LEU A 11 -14.04 27.57 -8.79
C LEU A 11 -13.32 27.21 -7.47
N CYS A 12 -12.06 27.61 -7.29
CA CYS A 12 -11.31 27.35 -6.05
C CYS A 12 -11.35 28.49 -5.02
N ALA A 13 -11.87 29.67 -5.38
CA ALA A 13 -11.69 30.89 -4.57
C ALA A 13 -12.89 31.26 -3.67
N ALA A 14 -13.86 30.38 -3.46
CA ALA A 14 -15.08 30.71 -2.70
C ALA A 14 -15.52 29.62 -1.70
N LEU A 15 -14.58 28.97 -1.01
CA LEU A 15 -14.91 28.21 0.21
C LEU A 15 -14.74 29.12 1.44
N PRO A 16 -15.68 29.10 2.40
CA PRO A 16 -15.64 29.95 3.59
C PRO A 16 -14.37 29.69 4.42
N LEU A 17 -13.84 30.76 5.02
CA LEU A 17 -12.64 30.85 5.87
C LEU A 17 -12.68 30.03 7.18
N GLY A 18 -13.47 28.95 7.23
CA GLY A 18 -13.67 28.10 8.40
C GLY A 18 -13.57 26.60 8.14
N LEU A 19 -13.46 26.15 6.88
CA LEU A 19 -12.98 24.79 6.61
C LEU A 19 -11.49 24.90 6.36
N SER A 20 -10.71 24.75 7.44
CA SER A 20 -9.30 24.37 7.31
C SER A 20 -9.23 23.28 6.25
N ARG A 21 -8.47 23.53 5.16
CA ARG A 21 -8.03 22.44 4.29
C ARG A 21 -7.61 21.32 5.23
N PRO A 22 -8.09 20.07 5.11
CA PRO A 22 -7.54 19.01 5.92
C PRO A 22 -6.04 19.06 5.65
N THR A 23 -5.29 19.58 6.62
CA THR A 23 -3.85 19.49 6.64
C THR A 23 -3.64 18.01 6.46
N ARG A 24 -2.99 17.62 5.37
CA ARG A 24 -2.48 16.26 5.26
C ARG A 24 -1.60 16.11 6.48
N GLU A 25 -2.14 15.56 7.56
CA GLU A 25 -1.38 15.20 8.73
C GLU A 25 -0.35 14.22 8.18
N MET A 26 0.90 14.70 8.10
CA MET A 26 1.99 13.85 7.66
C MET A 26 2.12 12.81 8.75
N GLU A 27 1.56 11.63 8.52
CA GLU A 27 1.54 10.57 9.50
C GLU A 27 2.99 10.11 9.73
N GLN A 28 3.58 10.59 10.82
CA GLN A 28 4.96 10.32 11.15
C GLN A 28 5.08 8.92 11.76
N LYS A 29 5.87 8.06 11.10
CA LYS A 29 6.26 6.75 11.61
C LYS A 29 7.07 6.90 12.90
N LYS A 30 6.53 6.42 14.02
CA LYS A 30 7.15 6.60 15.36
C LYS A 30 8.40 5.74 15.55
N ASN A 31 8.40 4.51 15.02
CA ASN A 31 9.52 3.58 15.12
C ASN A 31 9.48 2.54 13.99
N ARG A 32 10.50 1.67 13.89
CA ARG A 32 10.60 0.68 12.81
C ARG A 32 9.41 -0.28 12.71
N LYS A 33 8.76 -0.59 13.85
CA LYS A 33 7.63 -1.54 13.98
C LYS A 33 6.27 -0.86 14.06
N ASP A 34 6.18 0.43 13.80
CA ASP A 34 4.92 1.16 13.88
C ASP A 34 3.92 0.67 12.82
N THR A 35 2.71 0.32 13.27
CA THR A 35 1.63 -0.22 12.44
C THR A 35 0.39 0.67 12.43
N ALA A 36 0.50 1.94 12.82
CA ALA A 36 -0.65 2.86 12.90
C ALA A 36 -1.45 3.00 11.59
N ASN A 37 -0.77 2.85 10.45
CA ASN A 37 -1.36 2.89 9.11
C ASN A 37 -2.07 1.58 8.68
N PHE A 38 -2.04 0.54 9.50
CA PHE A 38 -2.65 -0.76 9.21
C PHE A 38 -3.88 -0.99 10.09
N ASP A 39 -4.87 -1.70 9.57
CA ASP A 39 -6.02 -2.11 10.38
C ASP A 39 -5.54 -2.99 11.55
N LYS A 40 -6.09 -2.71 12.73
CA LYS A 40 -5.76 -3.42 13.97
C LYS A 40 -6.17 -4.88 13.89
N GLU A 41 -7.20 -5.22 13.11
CA GLU A 41 -7.61 -6.61 12.90
C GLU A 41 -6.46 -7.45 12.36
N PHE A 42 -5.72 -6.97 11.34
CA PHE A 42 -4.56 -7.68 10.80
C PHE A 42 -3.39 -7.75 11.78
N THR A 43 -3.10 -6.66 12.49
CA THR A 43 -1.93 -6.62 13.40
C THR A 43 -2.09 -7.47 14.66
N LYS A 44 -3.33 -7.85 15.02
CA LYS A 44 -3.64 -8.70 16.17
C LYS A 44 -3.72 -10.18 15.82
N MET A 45 -3.87 -10.52 14.54
CA MET A 45 -3.90 -11.91 14.11
C MET A 45 -2.56 -12.61 14.40
N PRO A 46 -2.59 -13.92 14.69
CA PRO A 46 -1.37 -14.70 14.82
C PRO A 46 -0.56 -14.68 13.52
N ILE A 47 0.77 -14.67 13.65
CA ILE A 47 1.70 -14.71 12.51
C ILE A 47 1.90 -16.18 12.12
N GLU A 48 0.89 -16.76 11.49
CA GLU A 48 0.90 -18.16 11.06
C GLU A 48 0.44 -18.31 9.61
N LEU A 49 0.93 -19.36 8.95
CA LEU A 49 0.47 -19.74 7.62
C LEU A 49 -0.74 -20.66 7.77
N THR A 50 -1.78 -20.39 6.99
CA THR A 50 -2.93 -21.29 6.91
C THR A 50 -2.46 -22.70 6.51
N PRO A 51 -2.79 -23.74 7.31
CA PRO A 51 -2.46 -25.11 6.95
C PRO A 51 -3.03 -25.47 5.58
N THR A 52 -2.21 -26.10 4.73
CA THR A 52 -2.62 -26.50 3.38
C THR A 52 -2.73 -28.02 3.29
N ASP A 53 -3.72 -28.50 2.53
CA ASP A 53 -3.90 -29.93 2.27
C ASP A 53 -2.80 -30.44 1.30
N LYS A 54 -2.09 -31.49 1.71
CA LYS A 54 -1.01 -32.09 0.92
C LYS A 54 -1.51 -32.63 -0.41
N LEU A 55 -2.72 -33.20 -0.46
CA LEU A 55 -3.29 -33.73 -1.70
C LEU A 55 -3.60 -32.60 -2.68
N PHE A 56 -4.04 -31.44 -2.17
CA PHE A 56 -4.28 -30.27 -2.99
C PHE A 56 -2.97 -29.73 -3.58
N ILE A 57 -1.91 -29.62 -2.77
CA ILE A 57 -0.59 -29.17 -3.24
C ILE A 57 0.00 -30.11 -4.29
N MET A 58 -0.12 -31.43 -4.08
CA MET A 58 0.43 -32.45 -5.00
C MET A 58 -0.24 -32.42 -6.38
N ASN A 59 -1.48 -31.95 -6.46
CA ASN A 59 -2.23 -31.87 -7.71
C ASN A 59 -1.99 -30.57 -8.50
N LEU A 60 -1.16 -29.66 -7.99
CA LEU A 60 -0.79 -28.42 -8.69
C LEU A 60 0.33 -28.68 -9.70
N ASP A 61 0.19 -28.16 -10.92
CA ASP A 61 1.29 -28.15 -11.89
C ASP A 61 2.39 -27.20 -11.44
N GLN A 62 3.55 -27.75 -11.06
CA GLN A 62 4.69 -26.96 -10.60
C GLN A 62 5.36 -26.17 -11.72
N ASN A 63 5.13 -26.54 -12.99
CA ASN A 63 5.75 -25.85 -14.12
C ASN A 63 5.18 -24.45 -14.33
N GLU A 64 3.96 -24.17 -13.86
CA GLU A 64 3.36 -22.83 -13.89
C GLU A 64 4.16 -21.80 -13.08
N PHE A 65 4.99 -22.27 -12.13
CA PHE A 65 5.83 -21.42 -11.28
C PHE A 65 7.30 -21.37 -11.73
N GLN A 66 7.62 -21.89 -12.93
CA GLN A 66 8.97 -21.76 -13.48
C GLN A 66 9.35 -20.28 -13.65
N GLY A 67 10.55 -19.92 -13.20
CA GLY A 67 11.02 -18.53 -13.23
C GLY A 67 10.45 -17.63 -12.13
N PHE A 68 9.67 -18.16 -11.18
CA PHE A 68 9.15 -17.38 -10.04
C PHE A 68 10.24 -16.90 -9.07
N SER A 69 11.34 -17.65 -8.96
CA SER A 69 12.42 -17.32 -8.03
C SER A 69 13.18 -16.07 -8.47
N TYR A 70 13.15 -15.04 -7.63
CA TYR A 70 13.89 -13.79 -7.82
C TYR A 70 14.58 -13.39 -6.52
N THR A 71 15.81 -12.89 -6.63
CA THR A 71 16.52 -12.22 -5.53
C THR A 71 17.07 -10.93 -6.08
N ASN A 72 16.87 -9.82 -5.38
CA ASN A 72 17.40 -8.52 -5.80
C ASN A 72 18.94 -8.55 -5.71
N PRO A 73 19.69 -8.38 -6.81
CA PRO A 73 21.15 -8.42 -6.80
C PRO A 73 21.78 -7.27 -6.00
N GLU A 74 21.06 -6.16 -5.81
CA GLU A 74 21.51 -5.00 -5.02
C GLU A 74 21.30 -5.18 -3.51
N PHE A 75 20.75 -6.32 -3.07
CA PHE A 75 20.49 -6.57 -1.66
C PHE A 75 21.79 -6.95 -0.92
N VAL A 76 22.46 -5.95 -0.33
CA VAL A 76 23.64 -6.14 0.51
C VAL A 76 23.22 -6.31 1.97
N ILE A 77 23.45 -7.49 2.54
CA ILE A 77 23.26 -7.74 3.98
C ILE A 77 24.45 -7.12 4.72
N GLN A 78 24.20 -6.04 5.46
CA GLN A 78 25.16 -5.55 6.44
C GLN A 78 25.11 -6.49 7.66
N VAL A 79 26.20 -7.24 7.86
CA VAL A 79 26.39 -8.13 9.02
C VAL A 79 27.06 -7.36 10.15
#